data_AF-A0AAV0MF71-F1
#
_entry.id   AF-A0AAV0MF71-F1
#
_cell.length_a   1.000
_cell.length_b   1.000
_cell.length_c   1.000
_cell.angle_alpha   90.00
_cell.angle_beta   90.00
_cell.angle_gamma   90.00
#
_symmetry.space_group_name_H-M   'P 1'
#
loop_
_entity.id
_entity.type
_entity.pdbx_description
1 polymer ?
#
loop_
_entity_poly.entity_id
_entity_poly.type
_entity_poly.pdbx_seq_one_letter_code
_entity_poly.pdbx_strand_id
1 'polypeptide(L)' 'MDYLSALPPTEKVVLVAHSYGGFAVAQAMEILPGRISVAVFVTAFMPGPAYPSATLFREVFLL' A
#
# COMPACT_ATOMS: atom_id res chain seq x y z
N MET A 1 -9.04 5.44 3.97
CA MET A 1 -9.62 4.51 2.99
C MET A 1 -10.85 5.08 2.29
N ASP A 2 -11.51 6.08 2.89
CA ASP A 2 -12.77 6.67 2.43
C ASP A 2 -12.78 7.06 0.94
N TYR A 3 -11.67 7.58 0.42
CA TYR A 3 -11.54 7.91 -1.00
C TYR A 3 -11.72 6.67 -1.91
N LEU A 4 -11.00 5.57 -1.63
CA LEU A 4 -11.08 4.34 -2.44
C LEU A 4 -12.45 3.68 -2.31
N SER A 5 -13.07 3.75 -1.13
CA SER A 5 -14.42 3.24 -0.89
C SER A 5 -15.49 4.03 -1.63
N ALA A 6 -15.28 5.33 -1.84
CA ALA A 6 -16.20 6.23 -2.52
C ALA A 6 -16.14 6.13 -4.05
N LEU A 7 -15.16 5.41 -4.62
CA LEU A 7 -15.04 5.26 -6.07
C LEU A 7 -16.25 4.49 -6.64
N PRO A 8 -16.76 4.90 -7.82
CA PRO A 8 -17.73 4.11 -8.57
C PRO A 8 -17.27 2.66 -8.77
N PRO A 9 -18.16 1.65 -8.77
CA PRO A 9 -17.80 0.23 -8.85
C PRO A 9 -16.86 -0.15 -10.01
N THR A 10 -16.94 0.57 -11.12
CA THR A 10 -16.15 0.34 -12.33
C THR A 10 -14.82 1.08 -12.36
N GLU A 11 -14.59 2.02 -11.44
CA GLU A 11 -13.38 2.83 -11.41
C GLU A 11 -12.28 2.17 -10.56
N LYS A 12 -11.06 2.28 -11.08
CA LYS A 12 -9.83 1.88 -10.39
C LYS A 12 -8.80 2.98 -10.50
N VAL A 13 -7.91 3.05 -9.52
CA VAL A 13 -6.84 4.05 -9.50
C VAL A 13 -5.46 3.41 -9.60
N VAL A 14 -4.49 4.21 -10.03
CA VAL A 14 -3.07 3.94 -9.82
C VAL A 14 -2.69 4.54 -8.48
N LEU A 15 -2.28 3.70 -7.52
CA LEU A 15 -1.75 4.18 -6.24
C LEU A 15 -0.23 4.30 -6.32
N VAL A 16 0.30 5.48 -5.99
CA VAL A 16 1.73 5.72 -5.94
C VAL A 16 2.14 6.01 -4.51
N ALA A 17 2.94 5.12 -3.94
CA ALA A 17 3.52 5.27 -2.62
C ALA A 17 4.93 5.87 -2.70
N HIS A 18 5.25 6.76 -1.76
CA HIS A 18 6.59 7.26 -1.53
C HIS A 18 7.00 7.06 -0.07
N SER A 19 8.24 6.58 0.16
CA SER A 19 8.80 6.35 1.50
C SER A 19 7.82 5.57 2.41
N TYR A 20 7.47 6.13 3.58
CA TYR A 20 6.54 5.54 4.55
C TYR A 20 5.13 5.26 3.99
N GLY A 21 4.72 5.97 2.93
CA GLY A 21 3.43 5.77 2.28
C GLY A 21 3.22 4.36 1.72
N GLY A 22 4.29 3.59 1.53
CA GLY A 22 4.21 2.21 1.09
C GLY A 22 3.44 1.28 2.04
N PHE A 23 3.51 1.50 3.35
CA PHE A 23 2.67 0.77 4.31
C PHE A 23 1.18 1.05 4.11
N ALA A 24 0.81 2.30 3.86
CA ALA A 24 -0.58 2.70 3.62
C ALA A 24 -1.12 2.08 2.31
N VAL A 25 -0.31 2.07 1.25
CA VAL A 25 -0.69 1.44 -0.02
C VAL A 25 -0.81 -0.07 0.12
N ALA A 26 0.13 -0.74 0.81
CA ALA A 26 0.03 -2.17 1.06
C ALA A 26 -1.25 -2.53 1.84
N GLN A 27 -1.63 -1.72 2.83
CA GLN A 27 -2.89 -1.90 3.54
C GLN A 27 -4.11 -1.69 2.61
N ALA A 28 -4.05 -0.71 1.70
CA ALA A 28 -5.12 -0.48 0.72
C ALA A 28 -5.28 -1.66 -0.24
N MET A 29 -4.18 -2.29 -0.64
CA MET A 29 -4.17 -3.48 -1.48
C MET A 29 -4.85 -4.68 -0.80
N GLU A 30 -4.71 -4.82 0.52
CA GLU A 30 -5.36 -5.91 1.27
C GLU A 30 -6.87 -5.68 1.43
N ILE A 31 -7.28 -4.44 1.75
CA ILE A 31 -8.68 -4.14 2.10
C ILE A 31 -9.54 -3.91 0.85
N LEU A 32 -9.02 -3.23 -0.17
CA LEU A 32 -9.76 -2.80 -1.37
C LEU A 32 -9.02 -3.14 -2.68
N PRO A 33 -8.57 -4.40 -2.89
CA PRO A 33 -7.79 -4.78 -4.08
C PRO A 33 -8.53 -4.48 -5.39
N GLY A 34 -9.86 -4.62 -5.40
CA GLY A 34 -10.69 -4.35 -6.57
C GLY A 34 -10.70 -2.89 -7.02
N ARG A 35 -10.28 -1.95 -6.16
CA ARG A 35 -10.25 -0.50 -6.44
C ARG A 35 -8.92 -0.02 -7.00
N ILE A 36 -7.93 -0.91 -7.08
CA ILE A 36 -6.56 -0.55 -7.45
C ILE A 36 -6.23 -1.28 -8.76
N SER A 37 -5.84 -0.52 -9.77
CA SER A 37 -5.38 -1.10 -11.05
C SER A 37 -3.94 -1.55 -10.95
N VAL A 38 -3.08 -0.72 -10.34
CA VAL A 38 -1.68 -1.02 -10.06
C VAL A 38 -1.21 -0.16 -8.88
N ALA A 39 -0.30 -0.72 -8.09
CA ALA A 39 0.41 -0.01 -7.03
C ALA A 39 1.87 0.20 -7.43
N VAL A 40 2.37 1.42 -7.29
CA VAL A 40 3.75 1.81 -7.61
C VAL A 40 4.43 2.25 -6.33
N PHE A 41 5.59 1.66 -6.02
CA PHE A 41 6.38 1.96 -4.83
C PHE A 41 7.64 2.71 -5.24
N VAL A 42 7.66 4.02 -5.01
CA VAL A 42 8.80 4.89 -5.35
C VAL A 42 9.60 5.15 -4.09
N THR A 43 10.78 4.52 -3.99
CA THR A 43 11.65 4.59 -2.80
C THR A 43 10.83 4.41 -1.51
N ALA A 44 9.89 3.47 -1.55
CA ALA A 44 8.86 3.26 -0.53
C ALA A 44 8.98 1.87 0.09
N PHE A 45 8.52 1.73 1.33
CA PHE A 45 8.44 0.43 1.99
C PHE A 45 7.45 -0.47 1.26
N MET A 46 7.83 -1.71 0.95
CA MET A 46 6.98 -2.66 0.23
C MET A 46 6.77 -3.92 1.06
N PRO A 47 5.93 -3.88 2.11
CA PRO A 47 5.62 -5.08 2.88
C PRO A 47 4.76 -6.05 2.06
N GLY A 48 4.95 -7.35 2.32
CA GLY A 48 4.24 -8.42 1.64
C GLY A 48 4.28 -9.71 2.44
N PRO A 49 3.71 -10.81 1.91
CA PRO A 49 3.59 -12.07 2.67
C PRO A 49 4.92 -12.63 3.17
N ALA A 50 5.99 -12.50 2.37
CA ALA A 50 7.34 -12.93 2.76
C ALA A 50 8.06 -11.91 3.66
N TYR A 51 7.64 -10.64 3.65
CA TYR A 51 8.24 -9.54 4.40
C TYR A 51 7.15 -8.75 5.13
N PRO A 52 6.71 -9.23 6.31
CA PRO A 52 5.66 -8.57 7.09
C PRO A 52 6.03 -7.12 7.44
N SER A 53 5.00 -6.28 7.61
CA SER A 53 5.19 -4.85 7.91
C SER A 53 6.02 -4.60 9.18
N ALA A 54 5.80 -5.41 10.23
CA ALA A 54 6.55 -5.32 11.48
C ALA A 54 8.06 -5.59 11.28
N THR A 55 8.42 -6.52 10.39
CA THR A 55 9.82 -6.84 10.09
C THR A 55 10.50 -5.66 9.40
N LEU A 56 9.88 -5.11 8.35
CA LEU A 56 10.39 -3.93 7.62
C LEU A 56 10.50 -2.70 8.52
N PHE A 57 9.51 -2.46 9.39
CA PHE A 57 9.56 -1.33 10.32
C PHE A 57 10.71 -1.48 11.31
N ARG A 58 10.91 -2.69 11.84
CA ARG A 58 12.01 -2.96 12.77
C ARG A 58 13.37 -2.76 12.13
N GLU A 59 13.59 -3.30 10.93
CA GLU A 59 14.88 -3.23 10.23
C GLU A 59 15.31 -1.81 9.87
N VAL A 60 14.36 -0.91 9.63
CA VAL A 60 14.68 0.45 9.16
C VAL A 60 14.66 1.50 10.27
N PHE A 61 13.89 1.29 11.35
CA PHE A 61 13.72 2.29 12.40
C PHE A 61 14.18 1.86 13.79
N LEU A 62 14.32 0.57 14.04
CA LEU A 62 14.58 0.03 15.39
C LEU A 62 15.87 -0.80 15.48
N LEU A 63 16.63 -0.91 14.40
CA LEU A 63 17.96 -1.52 14.31
C LEU A 63 18.91 -0.50 13.64
#